data_AF-A0A3D2IDX9-F1
#
_entry.id   AF-A0A3D2IDX9-F1
#
_cell.length_a   1.000
_cell.length_b   1.000
_cell.length_c   1.000
_cell.angle_alpha   90.00
_cell.angle_beta   90.00
_cell.angle_gamma   90.00
#
_symmetry.space_group_name_H-M   'P 1'
#
loop_
_entity.id
_entity.type
_entity.pdbx_description
1 polymer ?
#
loop_
_entity_poly.entity_id
_entity_poly.type
_entity_poly.pdbx_seq_one_letter_code
_entity_poly.pdbx_strand_id
1 'polypeptide(L)'
;MNEDFFLYSEERDLCLKIEKAGFRVFFYYDAQINHIGGGTSKNLFLPLEIEKHRSKKKLIQLYYPHLVFLNKICGIIGYGIRTVVKVVSFNKFKARQFGTLFFWYLFKYK
;
A
#
# COMPACT_ATOMS: atom_id res chain seq x y z
N MET A 1 9.13 0.40 16.39
CA MET A 1 8.22 0.68 15.26
C MET A 1 8.14 2.19 15.08
N ASN A 2 7.99 2.73 13.87
CA ASN A 2 7.60 4.13 13.73
C ASN A 2 6.07 4.26 13.92
N GLU A 3 5.64 4.91 14.99
CA GLU A 3 4.21 5.16 15.31
C GLU A 3 3.50 6.07 14.29
N ASP A 4 4.27 6.71 13.40
CA ASP A 4 3.68 7.54 12.37
C ASP A 4 3.05 6.71 11.21
N PHE A 5 3.14 5.38 11.23
CA PHE A 5 2.38 4.50 10.34
C PHE A 5 1.03 4.17 10.99
N PHE A 6 -0.06 4.44 10.28
CA PHE A 6 -1.39 4.07 10.77
C PHE A 6 -1.70 2.57 10.57
N LEU A 7 -1.34 1.99 9.40
CA LEU A 7 -1.56 0.58 9.05
C LEU A 7 -0.74 0.14 7.80
N TYR A 8 -0.43 -1.16 7.66
CA TYR A 8 0.16 -1.88 6.51
C TYR A 8 1.68 -1.84 6.28
N SER A 9 2.46 -0.97 6.91
CA SER A 9 3.92 -0.89 6.64
C SER A 9 4.77 -0.74 7.89
N GLU A 10 4.14 -0.72 9.05
CA GLU A 10 4.71 -0.71 10.39
C GLU A 10 5.55 -1.96 10.66
N GLU A 11 5.09 -3.15 10.25
CA GLU A 11 5.86 -4.38 10.46
C GLU A 11 7.09 -4.42 9.56
N ARG A 12 6.96 -3.93 8.31
CA ARG A 12 8.10 -3.84 7.40
C ARG A 12 9.13 -2.81 7.88
N ASP A 13 8.68 -1.67 8.41
CA ASP A 13 9.57 -0.70 9.08
C ASP A 13 10.32 -1.35 10.26
N LEU A 14 9.62 -2.13 11.09
CA LEU A 14 10.22 -2.85 12.21
C LEU A 14 11.29 -3.84 11.75
N CYS A 15 10.98 -4.71 10.78
CA CYS A 15 11.94 -5.67 10.25
C CYS A 15 13.20 -4.99 9.70
N LEU A 16 13.04 -3.92 8.90
CA LEU A 16 14.18 -3.17 8.36
C LEU A 16 15.04 -2.52 9.45
N LYS A 17 14.43 -2.06 10.55
CA LYS A 17 15.18 -1.52 11.71
C LYS A 17 15.95 -2.62 12.45
N ILE A 18 15.33 -3.78 12.64
CA ILE A 18 15.98 -4.95 13.27
C ILE A 18 17.19 -5.39 12.44
N GLU A 19 17.05 -5.50 11.12
CA GLU A 19 18.15 -5.82 10.21
C GLU A 19 19.26 -4.77 10.27
N LYS A 20 18.91 -3.48 10.24
CA LYS A 20 19.89 -2.37 10.36
C LYS A 20 20.62 -2.37 11.70
N ALA A 21 20.03 -2.91 12.76
CA ALA A 21 20.66 -3.08 14.06
C ALA A 21 21.58 -4.32 14.14
N GLY A 22 21.79 -5.04 13.02
CA GLY A 22 22.68 -6.19 12.93
C GLY A 22 22.04 -7.52 13.31
N PHE A 23 20.74 -7.54 13.60
CA PHE A 23 20.01 -8.77 13.84
C PHE A 23 19.53 -9.42 12.54
N ARG A 24 19.23 -10.72 12.61
CA ARG A 24 18.67 -11.45 11.47
C ARG A 24 17.16 -11.58 11.63
N VAL A 25 16.44 -11.34 10.54
CA VAL A 25 14.99 -11.57 10.44
C VAL A 25 14.76 -12.87 9.67
N PHE A 26 13.97 -13.78 10.23
CA PHE A 26 13.70 -15.08 9.62
C PHE A 26 12.20 -15.26 9.38
N PHE A 27 11.88 -15.95 8.29
CA PHE A 27 10.54 -16.47 8.05
C PHE A 27 10.46 -17.90 8.58
N TYR A 28 9.49 -18.19 9.46
CA TYR A 28 9.27 -19.52 10.01
C TYR A 28 8.03 -20.14 9.38
N TYR A 29 8.24 -21.15 8.53
CA TYR A 29 7.19 -21.72 7.68
C TYR A 29 6.19 -22.60 8.43
N ASP A 30 6.57 -23.18 9.57
CA ASP A 30 5.67 -24.00 10.40
C ASP A 30 4.73 -23.14 11.27
N ALA A 31 4.97 -21.82 11.38
CA ALA A 31 4.05 -20.95 12.10
C ALA A 31 2.70 -20.87 11.38
N GLN A 32 1.63 -21.16 12.13
CA GLN A 32 0.26 -21.06 11.64
C GLN A 32 -0.47 -19.91 12.34
N ILE A 33 -1.10 -19.05 11.55
CA ILE A 33 -1.87 -17.91 12.02
C ILE A 33 -3.24 -17.93 11.33
N ASN A 34 -4.30 -17.99 12.12
CA ASN A 34 -5.67 -17.88 11.62
C ASN A 34 -6.05 -16.39 11.54
N HIS A 35 -6.08 -15.84 10.33
CA HIS A 35 -6.48 -14.45 10.11
C HIS A 35 -7.96 -14.35 9.72
N ILE A 36 -8.77 -13.77 10.61
CA ILE A 36 -10.18 -13.49 10.33
C ILE A 36 -10.28 -12.18 9.54
N GLY A 37 -10.30 -12.30 8.21
CA GLY A 37 -10.37 -11.16 7.31
C GLY A 37 -11.75 -10.49 7.26
N GLY A 38 -11.77 -9.22 6.83
CA GLY A 38 -13.00 -8.53 6.41
C GLY A 38 -13.88 -7.99 7.54
N GLY A 39 -13.45 -8.00 8.80
CA GLY A 39 -14.16 -7.31 9.89
C GLY A 39 -14.12 -5.79 9.69
N THR A 40 -12.95 -5.19 9.88
CA THR A 40 -12.76 -3.72 9.85
C THR A 40 -12.83 -3.12 8.45
N SER A 41 -12.46 -3.89 7.42
CA SER A 41 -12.24 -3.35 6.07
C SER A 41 -13.45 -3.33 5.15
N LYS A 42 -14.55 -4.03 5.49
CA LYS A 42 -15.75 -4.10 4.62
C LYS A 42 -16.37 -2.73 4.36
N ASN A 43 -16.54 -1.92 5.41
CA ASN A 43 -17.19 -0.62 5.31
C ASN A 43 -16.21 0.52 4.99
N LEU A 44 -14.92 0.30 5.21
CA LEU A 44 -13.86 1.32 5.02
C LEU A 44 -12.91 0.96 3.87
N PHE A 45 -13.35 0.14 2.92
CA PHE A 45 -12.49 -0.43 1.88
C PHE A 45 -11.69 0.63 1.11
N LEU A 46 -12.34 1.65 0.56
CA LEU A 46 -11.65 2.67 -0.25
C LEU A 46 -10.71 3.56 0.59
N PRO A 47 -11.10 4.07 1.77
CA PRO A 47 -10.17 4.75 2.67
C PRO A 47 -8.94 3.91 3.03
N LEU A 48 -9.13 2.64 3.39
CA LEU A 48 -8.03 1.75 3.78
C LEU A 48 -7.12 1.41 2.59
N GLU A 49 -7.66 1.29 1.38
CA GLU A 49 -6.83 1.18 0.17
C GLU A 49 -5.95 2.42 0.00
N ILE A 50 -6.46 3.62 0.27
CA ILE A 50 -5.65 4.84 0.24
C ILE A 50 -4.58 4.84 1.35
N GLU A 51 -4.93 4.43 2.57
CA GLU A 51 -3.95 4.32 3.66
C GLU A 51 -2.83 3.33 3.35
N LYS A 52 -3.14 2.19 2.72
CA LYS A 52 -2.12 1.24 2.24
C LYS A 52 -1.12 1.90 1.32
N HIS A 53 -1.60 2.75 0.41
CA HIS A 53 -0.75 3.49 -0.51
C HIS A 53 0.05 4.61 0.16
N ARG A 54 -0.51 5.29 1.17
CA ARG A 54 0.20 6.27 1.99
C ARG A 54 1.31 5.62 2.81
N SER A 55 1.01 4.53 3.51
CA SER A 55 1.99 3.77 4.29
C SER A 55 3.11 3.25 3.39
N LYS A 56 2.78 2.67 2.23
CA LYS A 56 3.81 2.26 1.26
C LYS A 56 4.69 3.43 0.82
N LYS A 57 4.09 4.58 0.49
CA LYS A 57 4.84 5.79 0.11
C LYS A 57 5.79 6.21 1.23
N LYS A 58 5.30 6.27 2.46
CA LYS A 58 6.09 6.65 3.64
C LYS A 58 7.30 5.74 3.83
N LEU A 59 7.10 4.43 3.70
CA LEU A 59 8.19 3.47 3.76
C LEU A 59 9.21 3.70 2.63
N ILE A 60 8.77 3.97 1.41
CA ILE A 60 9.68 4.31 0.30
C ILE A 60 10.45 5.60 0.61
N GLN A 61 9.81 6.64 1.17
CA GLN A 61 10.50 7.87 1.57
C GLN A 61 11.59 7.63 2.61
N LEU A 62 11.31 6.77 3.60
CA LEU A 62 12.25 6.47 4.70
C LEU A 62 13.45 5.62 4.26
N TYR A 63 13.26 4.67 3.34
CA TYR A 63 14.28 3.66 3.03
C TYR A 63 14.81 3.73 1.59
N TYR A 64 14.05 4.29 0.65
CA TYR A 64 14.38 4.33 -0.79
C TYR A 64 13.94 5.66 -1.44
N PRO A 65 14.38 6.83 -0.95
CA PRO A 65 13.85 8.13 -1.35
C PRO A 65 13.98 8.41 -2.85
N HIS A 66 15.02 7.88 -3.50
CA HIS A 66 15.23 8.00 -4.95
C HIS A 66 14.13 7.31 -5.79
N LEU A 67 13.36 6.38 -5.22
CA LEU A 67 12.27 5.67 -5.91
C LEU A 67 10.90 6.35 -5.73
N VAL A 68 10.79 7.41 -4.94
CA VAL A 68 9.49 8.07 -4.65
C VAL A 68 8.84 8.60 -5.93
N PHE A 69 9.64 9.21 -6.81
CA PHE A 69 9.18 9.73 -8.10
C PHE A 69 8.71 8.59 -9.01
N LEU A 70 9.52 7.52 -9.13
CA LEU A 70 9.15 6.35 -9.92
C LEU A 70 7.86 5.70 -9.41
N ASN A 71 7.70 5.56 -8.09
CA ASN A 71 6.47 5.02 -7.49
C ASN A 71 5.24 5.89 -7.83
N LYS A 72 5.39 7.22 -7.94
CA LYS A 72 4.31 8.11 -8.39
C LYS A 72 3.93 7.85 -9.85
N ILE A 73 4.92 7.83 -10.75
CA ILE A 73 4.69 7.62 -12.19
C ILE A 73 4.08 6.24 -12.46
N CYS A 74 4.64 5.17 -11.87
CA CYS A 74 4.08 3.83 -11.97
C CYS A 74 2.65 3.76 -11.43
N GLY A 75 2.34 4.48 -10.34
CA GLY A 75 1.00 4.57 -9.78
C GLY A 75 0.01 5.24 -10.73
N ILE A 76 0.36 6.40 -11.29
CA ILE A 76 -0.48 7.14 -12.26
C ILE A 76 -0.78 6.25 -13.48
N ILE A 77 0.25 5.70 -14.11
CA ILE A 77 0.09 4.86 -15.31
C ILE A 77 -0.69 3.59 -14.98
N GLY A 78 -0.27 2.86 -13.95
CA GLY A 78 -0.84 1.57 -13.58
C GLY A 78 -2.31 1.66 -13.17
N TYR A 79 -2.67 2.63 -12.33
CA TYR A 79 -4.06 2.81 -11.90
C TYR A 79 -4.93 3.50 -12.95
N GLY A 80 -4.36 4.35 -13.82
CA GLY A 80 -5.05 4.90 -14.98
C GLY A 80 -5.51 3.80 -15.93
N ILE A 81 -4.56 2.96 -16.39
CA ILE A 81 -4.86 1.83 -17.29
C ILE A 81 -5.87 0.87 -16.64
N ARG A 82 -5.65 0.48 -15.37
CA ARG A 82 -6.57 -0.43 -14.67
C ARG A 82 -7.98 0.15 -14.53
N THR A 83 -8.12 1.46 -14.36
CA THR A 83 -9.43 2.12 -14.31
C THR A 83 -10.13 2.00 -15.65
N VAL A 84 -9.46 2.36 -16.75
CA VAL A 84 -10.01 2.27 -18.12
C VAL A 84 -10.45 0.83 -18.42
N VAL A 85 -9.59 -0.16 -18.19
CA VAL A 85 -9.91 -1.57 -18.41
C VAL A 85 -11.16 -1.98 -17.60
N LYS A 86 -11.27 -1.55 -16.35
CA LYS A 86 -12.41 -1.92 -15.51
C LYS A 86 -13.70 -1.20 -15.87
N VAL A 87 -13.63 0.03 -16.37
CA VAL A 87 -14.78 0.74 -16.96
C VAL A 87 -15.28 0.00 -18.21
N VAL A 88 -14.37 -0.36 -19.13
CA VAL A 88 -14.72 -1.08 -20.37
C VAL A 88 -15.28 -2.47 -20.08
N SER A 89 -14.77 -3.16 -19.06
CA SER A 89 -15.31 -4.45 -18.60
C SER A 89 -16.59 -4.33 -17.74
N PHE A 90 -17.17 -3.14 -17.61
CA PHE A 90 -18.35 -2.84 -16.79
C PHE A 90 -18.26 -3.21 -15.30
N ASN A 91 -17.05 -3.39 -14.76
CA ASN A 91 -16.82 -3.67 -13.34
C ASN A 91 -16.77 -2.35 -12.54
N LYS A 92 -17.95 -1.82 -12.22
CA LYS A 92 -18.12 -0.53 -11.53
C LYS A 92 -17.37 -0.45 -10.20
N PHE A 93 -17.36 -1.54 -9.41
CA PHE A 93 -16.67 -1.58 -8.13
C PHE A 93 -15.15 -1.40 -8.28
N LYS A 94 -14.51 -2.18 -9.15
CA LYS A 94 -13.07 -2.09 -9.38
C LYS A 94 -12.69 -0.81 -10.13
N ALA A 95 -13.52 -0.34 -11.05
CA ALA A 95 -13.33 0.96 -11.69
C ALA A 95 -13.30 2.10 -10.66
N ARG A 96 -14.21 2.09 -9.69
CA ARG A 96 -14.20 3.07 -8.58
C ARG A 96 -12.97 2.94 -7.69
N GLN A 97 -12.57 1.72 -7.33
CA GLN A 97 -11.36 1.49 -6.54
C GLN A 97 -10.11 2.07 -7.23
N PHE A 98 -9.87 1.65 -8.48
CA PHE A 98 -8.69 2.07 -9.21
C PHE A 98 -8.74 3.55 -9.59
N GLY A 99 -9.92 4.09 -9.93
CA GLY A 99 -10.09 5.50 -10.22
C GLY A 99 -9.79 6.38 -9.01
N THR A 100 -10.16 5.93 -7.81
CA THR A 100 -9.84 6.61 -6.56
C THR A 100 -8.33 6.65 -6.31
N LEU A 101 -7.63 5.52 -6.53
CA LEU A 101 -6.18 5.45 -6.41
C LEU A 101 -5.49 6.31 -7.47
N PHE A 102 -5.94 6.25 -8.73
CA PHE A 102 -5.44 7.07 -9.82
C PHE A 102 -5.53 8.57 -9.49
N PHE A 103 -6.71 9.02 -9.04
CA PHE A 103 -6.91 10.41 -8.61
C PHE A 103 -6.00 10.79 -7.44
N TRP A 104 -5.82 9.90 -6.47
CA TRP A 104 -4.91 10.13 -5.35
C TRP A 104 -3.45 10.28 -5.82
N TYR A 105 -2.98 9.43 -6.74
CA TYR A 105 -1.64 9.51 -7.32
C TYR A 105 -1.41 10.80 -8.12
N LEU A 106 -2.42 11.30 -8.83
CA LEU A 106 -2.35 12.56 -9.56
C LEU A 106 -2.26 13.78 -8.64
N PHE A 107 -3.19 13.88 -7.67
CA PHE A 107 -3.43 15.16 -6.97
C PHE A 107 -3.05 15.17 -5.49
N LYS A 108 -3.05 14.00 -4.84
CA LYS A 108 -2.85 13.88 -3.38
C LYS A 108 -1.53 13.22 -3.01
N TYR A 109 -0.74 12.76 -3.99
CA TYR A 109 0.62 12.28 -3.79
C TYR A 109 1.59 13.47 -3.68
N LYS A 110 1.56 14.14 -2.51
CA LYS A 110 2.52 15.17 -2.08
C LYS A 110 3.54 14.55 -1.16
#